data_AF-A0A5E8CLK0-F1
#
_entry.id   AF-A0A5E8CLK0-F1
#
_cell.length_a   1.000
_cell.length_b   1.000
_cell.length_c   1.000
_cell.angle_alpha   90.00
_cell.angle_beta   90.00
_cell.angle_gamma   90.00
#
_symmetry.space_group_name_H-M   'P 1'
#
loop_
_entity.id
_entity.type
_entity.pdbx_description
1 polymer ?
#
loop_
_entity_poly.entity_id
_entity_poly.type
_entity_poly.pdbx_seq_one_letter_code
_entity_poly.pdbx_strand_id
1 'polypeptide(L)'
;MSNLKNAIEKFKIGQFVIIMDSDKRENEGDLVLAAQYCTPAKINFLLDYTSGILCTPITTKRAMQLDLGLMTSKNTDRNQTNFTISCDYIHNSTTGVSSYDRSLTCQALAEPSSLPSDFSKPGHIFPLIAAENGLLQRQGHTEATIEMCKLSEVIQVGLIGELRNKNGTMMNYPNCQEFSKQHNIPIITIDEMLDFINKTQNVSKINLPLIKEIKEIKEIKVIKVKKLAECDLTIKVDKLKESMKVKCNIFWSLYDNLEHTVLIYGDIDNHTSIPFRIHSECFTGNVLHSLHCDCYDQFQLALKIIHKKGYGVIIYHSGHEGRGIGLVNKIKAYHLQNTKQFDTVTANQQLNLEVDYRNYETVKDICKYLKISKIDLITNSPDKLNQLKELVNSRIDANCKFNKSNIFYLETKRDKLKHNITLMNNNDTLRTLTLNKFDDCHSILNKKRIAIIKTSWNKEICDKLESEYIGYLLSYGISKENIDTFTVPGAFELPFQAKHIANKSNSKYDIMICIGAVIKGETPHFEYISNAVSLAIMNLQLELNIPIIYGVLSCLNYQQAVDRSEGEKALQEGWANSTIQMIMNTLNS
;
A
#
# COMPACT_ATOMS: atom_id res chain seq x y z
N MET A 1 -32.83 -40.19 19.10
CA MET A 1 -31.85 -39.77 18.07
C MET A 1 -31.01 -38.65 18.66
N SER A 2 -29.71 -38.56 18.36
CA SER A 2 -28.91 -37.42 18.83
C SER A 2 -29.52 -36.12 18.30
N ASN A 3 -29.42 -35.05 19.08
CA ASN A 3 -29.98 -33.73 18.74
C ASN A 3 -29.49 -33.25 17.35
N LEU A 4 -28.21 -33.49 17.05
CA LEU A 4 -27.61 -33.27 15.73
C LEU A 4 -28.26 -34.07 14.59
N LYS A 5 -28.57 -35.36 14.77
CA LYS A 5 -29.23 -36.15 13.70
C LYS A 5 -30.62 -35.61 13.38
N ASN A 6 -31.38 -35.23 14.42
CA ASN A 6 -32.67 -34.59 14.23
C ASN A 6 -32.52 -33.24 13.50
N ALA A 7 -31.53 -32.42 13.89
CA ALA A 7 -31.23 -31.17 13.21
C ALA A 7 -30.89 -31.38 11.72
N ILE A 8 -30.09 -32.39 11.37
CA ILE A 8 -29.72 -32.71 9.98
C ILE A 8 -30.97 -33.05 9.14
N GLU A 9 -31.83 -33.93 9.63
CA GLU A 9 -33.07 -34.30 8.93
C GLU A 9 -33.99 -33.09 8.73
N LYS A 10 -34.09 -32.23 9.74
CA LYS A 10 -34.89 -31.00 9.71
C LYS A 10 -34.34 -29.98 8.70
N PHE A 11 -33.03 -29.80 8.69
CA PHE A 11 -32.34 -28.91 7.76
C PHE A 11 -32.45 -29.39 6.31
N LYS A 12 -32.33 -30.70 6.07
CA LYS A 12 -32.46 -31.34 4.75
C LYS A 12 -33.78 -31.02 4.05
N ILE A 13 -34.87 -30.95 4.82
CA ILE A 13 -36.21 -30.61 4.32
C ILE A 13 -36.55 -29.11 4.42
N GLY A 14 -35.55 -28.27 4.68
CA GLY A 14 -35.69 -26.81 4.69
C GLY A 14 -36.35 -26.23 5.94
N GLN A 15 -36.27 -26.90 7.08
CA GLN A 15 -36.60 -26.31 8.38
C GLN A 15 -35.38 -25.60 8.99
N PHE A 16 -35.63 -24.62 9.85
CA PHE A 16 -34.59 -23.92 10.58
C PHE A 16 -33.89 -24.84 11.59
N VAL A 17 -32.65 -24.51 11.90
CA VAL A 17 -31.85 -25.06 13.01
C VAL A 17 -31.15 -23.89 13.70
N ILE A 18 -31.02 -23.95 15.03
CA ILE A 18 -30.22 -23.02 15.81
C ILE A 18 -28.84 -23.63 16.00
N ILE A 19 -27.79 -22.91 15.63
CA ILE A 19 -26.41 -23.32 15.87
C ILE A 19 -25.82 -22.36 16.91
N MET A 20 -25.29 -22.92 17.99
CA MET A 20 -24.58 -22.19 19.04
C MET A 20 -23.08 -22.35 18.86
N ASP A 21 -22.34 -21.24 18.94
CA ASP A 21 -20.89 -21.29 19.10
C ASP A 21 -20.47 -21.46 20.58
N SER A 22 -19.16 -21.57 20.81
CA SER A 22 -18.65 -21.79 22.16
C SER A 22 -18.82 -20.55 23.04
N ASP A 23 -19.04 -20.78 24.32
CA ASP A 23 -19.15 -19.80 25.40
C ASP A 23 -17.85 -18.96 25.60
N LYS A 24 -16.76 -19.31 24.92
CA LYS A 24 -15.49 -18.57 24.90
C LYS A 24 -15.30 -17.71 23.63
N ARG A 25 -16.21 -17.80 22.65
CA ARG A 25 -16.15 -17.08 21.36
C ARG A 25 -17.18 -15.94 21.33
N GLU A 26 -18.37 -16.17 20.77
CA GLU A 26 -19.46 -15.18 20.77
C GLU A 26 -20.49 -15.48 21.88
N ASN A 27 -20.69 -16.76 22.23
CA ASN A 27 -21.79 -17.24 23.08
C ASN A 27 -23.16 -16.80 22.54
N GLU A 28 -23.29 -16.84 21.21
CA GLU A 28 -24.47 -16.40 20.48
C GLU A 28 -25.03 -17.56 19.65
N GLY A 29 -26.34 -17.51 19.38
CA GLY A 29 -27.01 -18.48 18.52
C GLY A 29 -27.42 -17.89 17.19
N ASP A 30 -27.06 -18.56 16.11
CA ASP A 30 -27.53 -18.22 14.76
C ASP A 30 -28.72 -19.08 14.38
N LEU A 31 -29.74 -18.45 13.77
CA LEU A 31 -30.81 -19.16 13.11
C LEU A 31 -30.40 -19.48 11.67
N VAL A 32 -30.29 -20.77 11.35
CA VAL A 32 -29.66 -21.27 10.13
C VAL A 32 -30.65 -22.03 9.24
N LEU A 33 -30.55 -21.83 7.93
CA LEU A 33 -31.34 -22.48 6.88
C LEU A 33 -30.49 -22.73 5.62
N ALA A 34 -30.79 -23.77 4.83
CA ALA A 34 -30.22 -23.91 3.49
C ALA A 34 -30.86 -22.89 2.52
N ALA A 35 -30.04 -22.09 1.84
CA ALA A 35 -30.52 -20.93 1.08
C ALA A 35 -31.47 -21.30 -0.07
N GLN A 36 -31.33 -22.49 -0.65
CA GLN A 36 -32.23 -23.03 -1.69
C GLN A 36 -33.70 -23.14 -1.22
N TYR A 37 -33.95 -23.20 0.10
CA TYR A 37 -35.30 -23.30 0.68
C TYR A 37 -35.80 -21.98 1.26
N CYS A 38 -35.12 -20.85 0.98
CA CYS A 38 -35.59 -19.53 1.40
C CYS A 38 -36.96 -19.24 0.81
N THR A 39 -37.79 -18.55 1.58
CA THR A 39 -39.08 -18.03 1.12
C THR A 39 -39.30 -16.67 1.78
N PRO A 40 -40.19 -15.81 1.26
CA PRO A 40 -40.48 -14.52 1.88
C PRO A 40 -40.91 -14.67 3.35
N ALA A 41 -41.70 -15.70 3.67
CA ALA A 41 -42.13 -15.98 5.04
C ALA A 41 -40.96 -16.36 5.96
N LYS A 42 -40.00 -17.15 5.47
CA LYS A 42 -38.79 -17.52 6.25
C LYS A 42 -37.86 -16.32 6.45
N ILE A 43 -37.70 -15.46 5.44
CA ILE A 43 -36.96 -14.21 5.61
C ILE A 43 -37.65 -13.31 6.64
N ASN A 44 -38.98 -13.17 6.58
CA ASN A 44 -39.71 -12.38 7.56
C ASN A 44 -39.51 -12.93 8.98
N PHE A 45 -39.60 -14.25 9.14
CA PHE A 45 -39.34 -14.91 10.42
C PHE A 45 -37.93 -14.61 10.94
N LEU A 46 -36.90 -14.64 10.09
CA LEU A 46 -35.55 -14.23 10.48
C LEU A 46 -35.51 -12.76 10.91
N LEU A 47 -36.16 -11.85 10.18
CA LEU A 47 -36.16 -10.42 10.50
C LEU A 47 -36.86 -10.11 11.83
N ASP A 48 -37.89 -10.88 12.20
CA ASP A 48 -38.62 -10.71 13.46
C ASP A 48 -37.76 -11.04 14.70
N TYR A 49 -36.74 -11.90 14.55
CA TYR A 49 -35.97 -12.47 15.67
C TYR A 49 -34.46 -12.29 15.59
N THR A 50 -33.91 -11.71 14.52
CA THR A 50 -32.46 -11.53 14.35
C THR A 50 -32.04 -10.06 14.28
N SER A 51 -30.73 -9.84 14.15
CA SER A 51 -30.12 -8.52 13.90
C SER A 51 -30.66 -7.83 12.64
N GLY A 52 -31.16 -8.60 11.67
CA GLY A 52 -31.55 -8.12 10.33
C GLY A 52 -30.40 -8.08 9.33
N ILE A 53 -29.17 -8.38 9.77
CA ILE A 53 -27.99 -8.60 8.94
C ILE A 53 -28.03 -10.04 8.46
N LEU A 54 -28.69 -10.26 7.32
CA LEU A 54 -28.86 -11.61 6.78
C LEU A 54 -27.64 -11.99 5.95
N CYS A 55 -26.92 -12.99 6.42
CA CYS A 55 -25.71 -13.47 5.80
C CYS A 55 -25.94 -14.78 5.05
N THR A 56 -25.22 -14.98 3.94
CA THR A 56 -25.28 -16.23 3.18
C THR A 56 -23.92 -16.92 3.16
N PRO A 57 -23.66 -17.88 4.07
CA PRO A 57 -22.46 -18.70 4.01
C PRO A 57 -22.35 -19.42 2.68
N ILE A 58 -21.24 -19.23 1.98
CA ILE A 58 -20.92 -19.82 0.68
C ILE A 58 -19.52 -20.43 0.70
N THR A 59 -19.27 -21.37 -0.21
CA THR A 59 -17.92 -21.91 -0.43
C THR A 59 -17.06 -20.93 -1.24
N THR A 60 -15.73 -21.01 -1.10
CA THR A 60 -14.78 -20.29 -1.96
C THR A 60 -15.07 -20.50 -3.45
N LYS A 61 -15.39 -21.74 -3.85
CA LYS A 61 -15.72 -22.08 -5.24
C LYS A 61 -16.96 -21.31 -5.73
N ARG A 62 -18.00 -21.21 -4.90
CA ARG A 62 -19.22 -20.47 -5.25
C ARG A 62 -18.96 -18.97 -5.35
N ALA A 63 -18.18 -18.43 -4.42
CA ALA A 63 -17.74 -17.03 -4.45
C ALA A 63 -16.99 -16.70 -5.76
N MET A 64 -16.06 -17.56 -6.19
CA MET A 64 -15.38 -17.42 -7.48
C MET A 64 -16.32 -17.48 -8.68
N GLN A 65 -17.26 -18.43 -8.67
CA GLN A 65 -18.21 -18.61 -9.78
C GLN A 65 -19.05 -17.36 -10.00
N LEU A 66 -19.45 -16.69 -8.91
CA LEU A 66 -20.33 -15.52 -8.92
C LEU A 66 -19.56 -14.19 -8.84
N ASP A 67 -18.23 -14.20 -8.89
CA ASP A 67 -17.39 -13.01 -8.82
C ASP A 67 -17.61 -12.21 -7.51
N LEU A 68 -17.87 -12.91 -6.41
CA LEU A 68 -18.13 -12.33 -5.09
C LEU A 68 -16.85 -12.36 -4.25
N GLY A 69 -15.95 -11.38 -4.42
CA GLY A 69 -14.79 -11.30 -3.55
C GLY A 69 -15.01 -10.42 -2.31
N LEU A 70 -13.97 -10.35 -1.48
CA LEU A 70 -14.05 -9.80 -0.13
C LEU A 70 -14.40 -8.30 -0.12
N MET A 71 -15.27 -7.86 0.79
CA MET A 71 -15.66 -6.44 0.85
C MET A 71 -14.49 -5.52 1.25
N THR A 72 -13.47 -6.07 1.91
CA THR A 72 -12.24 -5.38 2.30
C THR A 72 -11.05 -6.28 2.02
N SER A 73 -9.96 -5.70 1.52
CA SER A 73 -8.68 -6.38 1.33
C SER A 73 -7.94 -6.65 2.65
N LYS A 74 -8.28 -5.92 3.72
CA LYS A 74 -7.75 -6.12 5.08
C LYS A 74 -8.91 -6.38 6.04
N ASN A 75 -9.03 -7.62 6.51
CA ASN A 75 -10.02 -7.97 7.50
C ASN A 75 -9.54 -7.61 8.91
N THR A 76 -10.14 -6.58 9.51
CA THR A 76 -9.87 -6.15 10.89
C THR A 76 -10.95 -6.59 11.87
N ASP A 77 -11.90 -7.41 11.43
CA ASP A 77 -12.91 -7.99 12.31
C ASP A 77 -12.25 -8.85 13.40
N ARG A 78 -12.77 -8.77 14.62
CA ARG A 78 -12.27 -9.54 15.78
C ARG A 78 -12.32 -11.04 15.49
N ASN A 79 -13.35 -11.48 14.77
CA ASN A 79 -13.62 -12.88 14.46
C ASN A 79 -13.21 -13.27 13.03
N GLN A 80 -12.52 -12.36 12.34
CA GLN A 80 -12.01 -12.52 10.97
C GLN A 80 -13.10 -13.02 10.01
N THR A 81 -14.29 -12.45 10.11
CA THR A 81 -15.46 -12.84 9.32
C THR A 81 -15.29 -12.41 7.86
N ASN A 82 -15.32 -13.37 6.93
CA ASN A 82 -14.99 -13.14 5.52
C ASN A 82 -16.21 -12.64 4.73
N PHE A 83 -16.65 -11.42 5.02
CA PHE A 83 -17.67 -10.76 4.22
C PHE A 83 -17.20 -10.52 2.79
N THR A 84 -18.03 -10.92 1.83
CA THR A 84 -17.93 -10.50 0.44
C THR A 84 -18.64 -9.16 0.22
N ILE A 85 -18.43 -8.55 -0.94
CA ILE A 85 -19.31 -7.46 -1.37
C ILE A 85 -20.77 -7.92 -1.33
N SER A 86 -21.65 -7.13 -0.71
CA SER A 86 -23.06 -7.48 -0.65
C SER A 86 -23.67 -7.52 -2.05
N CYS A 87 -24.75 -8.27 -2.22
CA CYS A 87 -25.37 -8.44 -3.52
C CYS A 87 -26.89 -8.55 -3.43
N ASP A 88 -27.56 -8.22 -4.53
CA ASP A 88 -28.97 -8.50 -4.77
C ASP A 88 -29.13 -9.19 -6.12
N TYR A 89 -30.07 -10.13 -6.21
CA TYR A 89 -30.48 -10.68 -7.49
C TYR A 89 -31.31 -9.65 -8.25
N ILE A 90 -31.00 -9.42 -9.52
CA ILE A 90 -31.60 -8.30 -10.28
C ILE A 90 -32.91 -8.69 -10.97
N HIS A 91 -33.12 -9.99 -11.24
CA HIS A 91 -34.28 -10.44 -11.98
C HIS A 91 -35.48 -10.61 -11.04
N ASN A 92 -36.61 -9.99 -11.38
CA ASN A 92 -37.85 -10.02 -10.59
C ASN A 92 -37.70 -9.49 -9.14
N SER A 93 -36.67 -8.70 -8.89
CA SER A 93 -36.44 -7.98 -7.64
C SER A 93 -36.75 -6.50 -7.83
N THR A 94 -37.08 -5.80 -6.74
CA THR A 94 -37.33 -4.35 -6.78
C THR A 94 -36.15 -3.58 -6.20
N THR A 95 -36.17 -3.28 -4.90
CA THR A 95 -35.11 -2.55 -4.21
C THR A 95 -34.08 -3.49 -3.57
N GLY A 96 -34.35 -4.80 -3.54
CA GLY A 96 -33.46 -5.80 -2.95
C GLY A 96 -33.71 -6.04 -1.45
N VAL A 97 -34.28 -5.05 -0.75
CA VAL A 97 -34.35 -5.07 0.73
C VAL A 97 -35.53 -5.85 1.29
N SER A 98 -36.58 -6.07 0.52
CA SER A 98 -37.82 -6.70 1.01
C SER A 98 -37.59 -8.19 1.34
N SER A 99 -38.46 -8.78 2.17
CA SER A 99 -38.40 -10.23 2.46
C SER A 99 -38.52 -11.07 1.19
N TYR A 100 -39.27 -10.59 0.20
CA TYR A 100 -39.41 -11.22 -1.10
C TYR A 100 -38.09 -11.15 -1.89
N ASP A 101 -37.55 -9.96 -2.09
CA ASP A 101 -36.32 -9.76 -2.87
C ASP A 101 -35.12 -10.49 -2.23
N ARG A 102 -34.95 -10.38 -0.91
CA ARG A 102 -33.90 -11.12 -0.18
C ARG A 102 -34.04 -12.63 -0.34
N SER A 103 -35.27 -13.16 -0.39
CA SER A 103 -35.48 -14.58 -0.60
C SER A 103 -35.07 -15.03 -2.01
N LEU A 104 -35.33 -14.20 -3.03
CA LEU A 104 -34.85 -14.44 -4.41
C LEU A 104 -33.32 -14.40 -4.47
N THR A 105 -32.69 -13.41 -3.83
CA THR A 105 -31.23 -13.33 -3.76
C THR A 105 -30.61 -14.58 -3.13
N CYS A 106 -31.12 -15.05 -1.99
CA CYS A 106 -30.64 -16.28 -1.35
C CYS A 106 -30.81 -17.52 -2.24
N GLN A 107 -31.96 -17.66 -2.91
CA GLN A 107 -32.20 -18.77 -3.84
C GLN A 107 -31.26 -18.71 -5.05
N ALA A 108 -31.09 -17.53 -5.66
CA ALA A 108 -30.21 -17.33 -6.80
C ALA A 108 -28.74 -17.60 -6.43
N LEU A 109 -28.30 -17.22 -5.22
CA LEU A 109 -26.99 -17.57 -4.71
C LEU A 109 -26.81 -19.09 -4.58
N ALA A 110 -27.87 -19.85 -4.30
CA ALA A 110 -27.85 -21.32 -4.28
C ALA A 110 -28.01 -21.97 -5.67
N GLU A 111 -28.57 -21.27 -6.65
CA GLU A 111 -28.87 -21.83 -7.99
C GLU A 111 -27.58 -22.09 -8.80
N PRO A 112 -27.20 -23.36 -9.12
CA PRO A 112 -25.93 -23.66 -9.77
C PRO A 112 -25.72 -22.97 -11.11
N SER A 113 -26.81 -22.66 -11.84
CA SER A 113 -26.79 -22.02 -13.15
C SER A 113 -26.60 -20.49 -13.10
N SER A 114 -26.73 -19.85 -11.94
CA SER A 114 -26.58 -18.40 -11.82
C SER A 114 -25.21 -17.90 -12.26
N LEU A 115 -25.22 -16.75 -12.93
CA LEU A 115 -24.05 -16.06 -13.46
C LEU A 115 -23.73 -14.82 -12.62
N PRO A 116 -22.47 -14.33 -12.63
CA PRO A 116 -22.10 -13.07 -11.99
C PRO A 116 -22.99 -11.88 -12.38
N SER A 117 -23.42 -11.83 -13.65
CA SER A 117 -24.25 -10.76 -14.22
C SER A 117 -25.69 -10.76 -13.71
N ASP A 118 -26.13 -11.80 -13.01
CA ASP A 118 -27.47 -11.87 -12.43
C ASP A 118 -27.58 -11.14 -11.09
N PHE A 119 -26.46 -10.60 -10.59
CA PHE A 119 -26.39 -9.93 -9.30
C PHE A 119 -25.87 -8.50 -9.43
N SER A 120 -26.56 -7.55 -8.78
CA SER A 120 -26.04 -6.21 -8.52
C SER A 120 -25.14 -6.23 -7.28
N LYS A 121 -24.09 -5.41 -7.30
CA LYS A 121 -23.14 -5.23 -6.20
C LYS A 121 -22.94 -3.70 -6.02
N PRO A 122 -23.20 -3.09 -4.85
CA PRO A 122 -23.68 -3.71 -3.61
C PRO A 122 -25.14 -4.17 -3.65
N GLY A 123 -25.61 -4.80 -2.57
CA GLY A 123 -27.00 -5.17 -2.32
C GLY A 123 -27.32 -5.40 -0.83
N HIS A 124 -28.37 -6.16 -0.52
CA HIS A 124 -28.93 -6.30 0.84
C HIS A 124 -28.77 -7.69 1.47
N ILE A 125 -28.20 -8.65 0.74
CA ILE A 125 -27.70 -9.92 1.29
C ILE A 125 -26.18 -9.86 1.39
N PHE A 126 -25.63 -10.42 2.47
CA PHE A 126 -24.20 -10.38 2.78
C PHE A 126 -23.58 -11.79 2.68
N PRO A 127 -23.04 -12.20 1.53
CA PRO A 127 -22.40 -13.51 1.44
C PRO A 127 -21.11 -13.58 2.26
N LEU A 128 -20.90 -14.72 2.91
CA LEU A 128 -19.75 -15.00 3.78
C LEU A 128 -18.96 -16.19 3.23
N ILE A 129 -17.66 -16.05 2.99
CA ILE A 129 -16.84 -17.16 2.50
C ILE A 129 -16.38 -18.03 3.68
N ALA A 130 -16.87 -19.27 3.72
CA ALA A 130 -16.40 -20.26 4.69
C ALA A 130 -14.93 -20.66 4.42
N ALA A 131 -14.20 -20.93 5.49
CA ALA A 131 -12.87 -21.51 5.44
C ALA A 131 -12.85 -22.86 4.68
N GLU A 132 -11.80 -23.13 3.90
CA GLU A 132 -11.72 -24.32 3.04
C GLU A 132 -11.73 -25.62 3.83
N ASN A 133 -11.02 -25.65 4.97
CA ASN A 133 -11.02 -26.79 5.89
C ASN A 133 -12.16 -26.71 6.92
N GLY A 134 -13.18 -25.87 6.67
CA GLY A 134 -14.40 -25.76 7.46
C GLY A 134 -14.15 -25.57 8.95
N LEU A 135 -14.92 -26.26 9.79
CA LEU A 135 -14.84 -26.20 11.24
C LEU A 135 -13.47 -26.60 11.82
N LEU A 136 -12.66 -27.36 11.07
CA LEU A 136 -11.30 -27.74 11.50
C LEU A 136 -10.31 -26.58 11.37
N GLN A 137 -10.61 -25.59 10.53
CA GLN A 137 -9.80 -24.38 10.36
C GLN A 137 -10.37 -23.18 11.12
N ARG A 138 -11.69 -23.00 11.12
CA ARG A 138 -12.38 -21.90 11.81
C ARG A 138 -13.69 -22.39 12.39
N GLN A 139 -13.85 -22.27 13.70
CA GLN A 139 -15.04 -22.68 14.45
C GLN A 139 -16.06 -21.53 14.52
N GLY A 140 -16.58 -21.10 13.36
CA GLY A 140 -17.60 -20.05 13.26
C GLY A 140 -18.92 -20.55 12.67
N HIS A 141 -19.99 -19.77 12.85
CA HIS A 141 -21.31 -20.05 12.29
C HIS A 141 -21.31 -20.20 10.76
N THR A 142 -20.43 -19.46 10.07
CA THR A 142 -20.23 -19.58 8.61
C THR A 142 -19.80 -21.00 8.22
N GLU A 143 -18.76 -21.54 8.86
CA GLU A 143 -18.27 -22.88 8.58
C GLU A 143 -19.25 -23.94 9.05
N ALA A 144 -19.86 -23.76 10.22
CA ALA A 144 -20.89 -24.67 10.75
C ALA A 144 -22.06 -24.80 9.77
N THR A 145 -22.50 -23.71 9.16
CA THR A 145 -23.59 -23.70 8.19
C THR A 145 -23.25 -24.46 6.91
N ILE A 146 -22.04 -24.26 6.36
CA ILE A 146 -21.59 -25.01 5.20
C ILE A 146 -21.45 -26.50 5.52
N GLU A 147 -20.97 -26.83 6.71
CA GLU A 147 -20.86 -28.22 7.15
C GLU A 147 -22.24 -28.86 7.34
N MET A 148 -23.22 -28.11 7.85
CA MET A 148 -24.61 -28.54 7.92
C MET A 148 -25.20 -28.82 6.54
N CYS A 149 -24.88 -27.99 5.54
CA CYS A 149 -25.27 -28.22 4.16
C CYS A 149 -24.69 -29.53 3.61
N LYS A 150 -23.41 -29.82 3.88
CA LYS A 150 -22.76 -31.07 3.47
C LYS A 150 -23.39 -32.29 4.15
N LEU A 151 -23.55 -32.25 5.48
CA LEU A 151 -24.15 -33.34 6.27
C LEU A 151 -25.60 -33.64 5.86
N SER A 152 -26.31 -32.62 5.37
CA SER A 152 -27.69 -32.72 4.92
C SER A 152 -27.84 -33.00 3.42
N GLU A 153 -26.73 -33.10 2.68
CA GLU A 153 -26.69 -33.33 1.22
C GLU A 153 -27.48 -32.28 0.40
N VAL A 154 -27.40 -31.02 0.83
CA VAL A 154 -28.02 -29.88 0.12
C VAL A 154 -26.94 -28.98 -0.50
N ILE A 155 -27.35 -28.02 -1.34
CA ILE A 155 -26.40 -27.07 -1.92
C ILE A 155 -25.69 -26.31 -0.80
N GLN A 156 -24.36 -26.16 -0.93
CA GLN A 156 -23.48 -25.55 0.06
C GLN A 156 -23.57 -24.01 0.02
N VAL A 157 -24.79 -23.52 0.20
CA VAL A 157 -25.14 -22.11 0.36
C VAL A 157 -26.19 -22.05 1.47
N GLY A 158 -25.83 -21.42 2.57
CA GLY A 158 -26.71 -21.23 3.71
C GLY A 158 -27.30 -19.84 3.80
N LEU A 159 -28.18 -19.65 4.78
CA LEU A 159 -28.70 -18.38 5.25
C LEU A 159 -28.62 -18.39 6.77
N ILE A 160 -28.01 -17.36 7.35
CA ILE A 160 -27.88 -17.16 8.80
C ILE A 160 -28.31 -15.76 9.21
N GLY A 161 -28.75 -15.64 10.45
CA GLY A 161 -28.90 -14.38 11.16
C GLY A 161 -28.81 -14.61 12.66
N GLU A 162 -28.08 -13.72 13.34
CA GLU A 162 -27.80 -13.85 14.77
C GLU A 162 -29.06 -13.51 15.58
N LEU A 163 -29.46 -14.41 16.48
CA LEU A 163 -30.69 -14.26 17.27
C LEU A 163 -30.57 -13.12 18.28
N ARG A 164 -31.62 -12.31 18.38
CA ARG A 164 -31.66 -11.11 19.22
C ARG A 164 -32.85 -11.12 20.16
N ASN A 165 -32.60 -10.83 21.43
CA ASN A 165 -33.64 -10.56 22.42
C ASN A 165 -34.42 -9.29 22.07
N LYS A 166 -35.65 -9.17 22.59
CA LYS A 166 -36.51 -7.98 22.37
C LYS A 166 -35.90 -6.68 22.90
N ASN A 167 -35.04 -6.77 23.92
CA ASN A 167 -34.33 -5.63 24.50
C ASN A 167 -33.11 -5.19 23.65
N GLY A 168 -32.83 -5.88 22.53
CA GLY A 168 -31.72 -5.57 21.63
C GLY A 168 -30.42 -6.32 21.92
N THR A 169 -30.30 -7.05 23.03
CA THR A 169 -29.10 -7.88 23.29
C THR A 169 -29.13 -9.18 22.50
N MET A 170 -27.98 -9.80 22.25
CA MET A 170 -27.91 -11.08 21.56
C MET A 170 -28.40 -12.22 22.46
N MET A 171 -29.01 -13.25 21.87
CA MET A 171 -29.48 -14.42 22.62
C MET A 171 -28.30 -15.32 22.98
N ASN A 172 -28.09 -15.52 24.28
CA ASN A 172 -27.15 -16.51 24.79
C ASN A 172 -27.78 -17.92 24.83
N TYR A 173 -26.99 -18.93 25.21
CA TYR A 173 -27.46 -20.32 25.23
C TYR A 173 -28.79 -20.55 25.97
N PRO A 174 -29.01 -20.08 27.23
CA PRO A 174 -30.32 -20.18 27.89
C PRO A 174 -31.48 -19.57 27.09
N ASN A 175 -31.30 -18.38 26.51
CA ASN A 175 -32.34 -17.73 25.71
C ASN A 175 -32.63 -18.51 24.42
N CYS A 176 -31.59 -19.01 23.75
CA CYS A 176 -31.73 -19.86 22.57
C CYS A 176 -32.44 -21.18 22.87
N GLN A 177 -32.24 -21.77 24.06
CA GLN A 177 -32.97 -22.97 24.49
C GLN A 177 -34.46 -22.70 24.71
N GLU A 178 -34.83 -21.54 25.25
CA GLU A 178 -36.23 -21.14 25.40
C GLU A 178 -36.87 -20.88 24.03
N PHE A 179 -36.17 -20.14 23.15
CA PHE A 179 -36.60 -19.89 21.78
C PHE A 179 -36.78 -21.18 20.97
N SER A 180 -35.83 -22.13 21.10
CA SER A 180 -35.89 -23.47 20.51
C SER A 180 -37.17 -24.21 20.89
N LYS A 181 -37.54 -24.21 22.19
CA LYS A 181 -38.76 -24.85 22.68
C LYS A 181 -40.02 -24.15 22.17
N GLN A 182 -40.03 -22.81 22.23
CA GLN A 182 -41.18 -22.00 21.80
C GLN A 182 -41.53 -22.22 20.33
N HIS A 183 -40.52 -22.30 19.46
CA HIS A 183 -40.70 -22.41 18.01
C HIS A 183 -40.52 -23.83 17.48
N ASN A 184 -40.25 -24.81 18.35
CA ASN A 184 -39.95 -26.20 18.00
C ASN A 184 -38.82 -26.33 16.96
N ILE A 185 -37.75 -25.56 17.16
CA ILE A 185 -36.58 -25.51 16.29
C ILE A 185 -35.43 -26.26 16.96
N PRO A 186 -34.81 -27.27 16.33
CA PRO A 186 -33.66 -27.97 16.90
C PRO A 186 -32.51 -26.99 17.18
N ILE A 187 -31.86 -27.15 18.34
CA ILE A 187 -30.66 -26.39 18.73
C ILE A 187 -29.48 -27.34 18.84
N ILE A 188 -28.35 -26.99 18.25
CA ILE A 188 -27.10 -27.78 18.30
C ILE A 188 -25.92 -26.87 18.62
N THR A 189 -24.78 -27.44 19.00
CA THR A 189 -23.53 -26.69 19.19
C THR A 189 -22.48 -27.04 18.13
N ILE A 190 -21.56 -26.11 17.86
CA ILE A 190 -20.39 -26.37 17.00
C ILE A 190 -19.56 -27.56 17.53
N ASP A 191 -19.43 -27.69 18.85
CA ASP A 191 -18.71 -28.81 19.48
C ASP A 191 -19.38 -30.16 19.20
N GLU A 192 -20.72 -30.24 19.24
CA GLU A 192 -21.46 -31.44 18.86
C GLU A 192 -21.20 -31.82 17.39
N MET A 193 -21.12 -30.82 16.50
CA MET A 193 -20.79 -31.04 15.08
C MET A 193 -19.37 -31.55 14.91
N LEU A 194 -18.39 -30.94 15.58
CA LEU A 194 -16.98 -31.35 15.54
C LEU A 194 -16.78 -32.78 16.05
N ASP A 195 -17.42 -33.13 17.16
CA ASP A 195 -17.41 -34.48 17.72
C ASP A 195 -17.96 -35.50 16.73
N PHE A 196 -19.05 -35.16 16.04
CA PHE A 196 -19.63 -36.00 15.00
C PHE A 196 -18.64 -36.19 13.85
N ILE A 197 -18.12 -35.10 13.29
CA ILE A 197 -17.17 -35.11 12.16
C ILE A 197 -15.94 -35.97 12.49
N ASN A 198 -15.32 -35.75 13.66
CA ASN A 198 -14.15 -36.51 14.11
C ASN A 198 -14.45 -38.01 14.26
N LYS A 199 -15.63 -38.37 14.77
CA LYS A 199 -16.06 -39.77 14.86
C LYS A 199 -16.26 -40.38 13.48
N THR A 200 -16.92 -39.71 12.56
CA THR A 200 -17.08 -40.20 11.17
C THR A 200 -15.76 -40.33 10.42
N GLN A 201 -14.82 -39.39 10.59
CA GLN A 201 -13.49 -39.46 9.98
C GLN A 201 -12.65 -40.62 10.53
N ASN A 202 -12.76 -40.92 11.83
CA ASN A 202 -12.12 -42.10 12.43
C ASN A 202 -12.79 -43.41 11.99
N VAL A 203 -14.11 -43.43 11.79
CA VAL A 203 -14.83 -44.60 11.27
C VAL A 203 -14.48 -44.86 9.79
N SER A 204 -14.15 -43.84 8.98
CA SER A 204 -13.63 -44.06 7.61
C SER A 204 -12.25 -44.74 7.53
N LYS A 205 -11.56 -44.96 8.66
CA LYS A 205 -10.39 -45.86 8.75
C LYS A 205 -10.77 -47.33 8.95
N ILE A 206 -12.02 -47.63 9.30
CA ILE A 206 -12.58 -48.98 9.42
C ILE A 206 -13.43 -49.24 8.16
N ASN A 207 -13.08 -50.26 7.38
CA ASN A 207 -13.76 -50.63 6.14
C ASN A 207 -15.24 -50.98 6.40
N LEU A 208 -16.15 -50.02 6.18
CA LEU A 208 -17.58 -50.25 6.01
C LEU A 208 -17.99 -49.90 4.57
N PRO A 209 -18.88 -50.68 3.92
CA PRO A 209 -19.11 -50.59 2.48
C PRO A 209 -19.77 -49.30 1.99
N LEU A 210 -20.35 -48.50 2.90
CA LEU A 210 -21.01 -47.22 2.55
C LEU A 210 -20.04 -46.07 2.27
N ILE A 211 -18.74 -46.22 2.55
CA ILE A 211 -17.73 -45.15 2.44
C ILE A 211 -16.69 -45.51 1.36
N LYS A 212 -17.14 -45.92 0.18
CA LYS A 212 -16.23 -46.09 -0.96
C LYS A 212 -16.05 -44.83 -1.82
N GLU A 213 -16.92 -43.83 -1.68
CA GLU A 213 -16.85 -42.61 -2.51
C GLU A 213 -16.17 -41.40 -1.82
N ILE A 214 -15.85 -41.47 -0.52
CA ILE A 214 -15.23 -40.34 0.21
C ILE A 214 -13.68 -40.37 0.12
N LYS A 215 -13.08 -41.40 -0.47
CA LYS A 215 -11.62 -41.62 -0.43
C LYS A 215 -10.76 -40.79 -1.40
N GLU A 216 -11.34 -39.87 -2.16
CA GLU A 216 -10.56 -38.94 -3.01
C GLU A 216 -10.97 -37.47 -2.82
N ILE A 217 -11.12 -37.00 -1.58
CA ILE A 217 -10.94 -35.57 -1.33
C ILE A 217 -9.45 -35.36 -1.06
N LYS A 218 -8.62 -35.39 -2.11
CA LYS A 218 -7.39 -34.60 -2.09
C LYS A 218 -7.84 -33.18 -1.77
N GLU A 219 -7.20 -32.50 -0.81
CA GLU A 219 -7.41 -31.06 -0.58
C GLU A 219 -7.42 -30.36 -1.95
N ILE A 220 -8.60 -30.04 -2.49
CA ILE A 220 -8.71 -29.21 -3.66
C ILE A 220 -8.46 -27.80 -3.10
N LYS A 221 -7.19 -27.43 -2.96
CA LYS A 221 -6.81 -26.04 -2.67
C LYS A 221 -7.39 -25.22 -3.80
N VAL A 222 -8.48 -24.51 -3.50
CA VAL A 222 -9.19 -23.71 -4.48
C VAL A 222 -8.27 -22.55 -4.84
N ILE A 223 -7.84 -22.50 -6.10
CA ILE A 223 -7.03 -21.39 -6.60
C ILE A 223 -7.96 -20.18 -6.66
N LYS A 224 -7.78 -19.17 -5.80
CA LYS A 224 -8.67 -18.00 -5.66
C LYS A 224 -8.41 -16.89 -6.67
N VAL A 225 -7.73 -17.23 -7.77
CA VAL A 225 -7.48 -16.35 -8.90
C VAL A 225 -8.05 -16.96 -10.18
N LYS A 226 -8.49 -16.10 -11.09
CA LYS A 226 -9.03 -16.49 -12.39
C LYS A 226 -8.31 -15.74 -13.49
N LYS A 227 -7.75 -16.45 -14.48
CA LYS A 227 -7.23 -15.82 -15.69
C LYS A 227 -8.39 -15.26 -16.51
N LEU A 228 -8.37 -13.95 -16.76
CA LEU A 228 -9.38 -13.23 -17.54
C LEU A 228 -8.99 -13.08 -19.01
N ALA A 229 -7.72 -12.79 -19.28
CA ALA A 229 -7.22 -12.53 -20.64
C ALA A 229 -5.75 -12.96 -20.81
N GLU A 230 -5.35 -13.19 -22.06
CA GLU A 230 -3.99 -13.49 -22.48
C GLU A 230 -3.70 -12.84 -23.84
N CYS A 231 -2.51 -12.24 -24.00
CA CYS A 231 -2.05 -11.66 -25.27
C CYS A 231 -0.52 -11.61 -25.33
N ASP A 232 0.07 -11.87 -26.50
CA ASP A 232 1.50 -11.64 -26.72
C ASP A 232 1.76 -10.15 -26.98
N LEU A 233 2.65 -9.55 -26.19
CA LEU A 233 3.05 -8.14 -26.29
C LEU A 233 4.52 -8.02 -26.71
N THR A 234 4.80 -7.06 -27.58
CA THR A 234 6.17 -6.65 -27.91
C THR A 234 6.48 -5.39 -27.11
N ILE A 235 7.43 -5.49 -26.17
CA ILE A 235 7.79 -4.42 -25.24
C ILE A 235 9.22 -3.93 -25.47
N LYS A 236 9.46 -2.66 -25.12
CA LYS A 236 10.81 -2.07 -25.09
C LYS A 236 11.45 -2.28 -23.73
N VAL A 237 12.74 -2.58 -23.72
CA VAL A 237 13.54 -2.69 -22.49
C VAL A 237 14.74 -1.75 -22.61
N ASP A 238 15.00 -0.96 -21.58
CA ASP A 238 16.04 0.06 -21.63
C ASP A 238 17.42 -0.53 -21.89
N LYS A 239 18.18 0.07 -22.81
CA LYS A 239 19.54 -0.38 -23.19
C LYS A 239 19.60 -1.74 -23.88
N LEU A 240 18.46 -2.40 -24.13
CA LEU A 240 18.39 -3.46 -25.12
C LEU A 240 18.08 -2.83 -26.49
N LYS A 241 18.83 -3.24 -27.51
CA LYS A 241 18.61 -2.76 -28.89
C LYS A 241 17.36 -3.38 -29.51
N GLU A 242 17.04 -4.60 -29.07
CA GLU A 242 15.92 -5.38 -29.60
C GLU A 242 14.71 -5.30 -28.68
N SER A 243 13.52 -5.36 -29.28
CA SER A 243 12.26 -5.50 -28.56
C SER A 243 12.12 -6.90 -27.98
N MET A 244 11.46 -7.01 -26.84
CA MET A 244 11.22 -8.27 -26.14
C MET A 244 9.76 -8.69 -26.32
N LYS A 245 9.51 -9.93 -26.77
CA LYS A 245 8.16 -10.49 -26.83
C LYS A 245 7.84 -11.20 -25.51
N VAL A 246 6.73 -10.83 -24.87
CA VAL A 246 6.26 -11.41 -23.60
C VAL A 246 4.81 -11.82 -23.73
N LYS A 247 4.43 -12.92 -23.08
CA LYS A 247 3.02 -13.29 -22.91
C LYS A 247 2.45 -12.54 -21.71
N CYS A 248 1.48 -11.68 -21.95
CA CYS A 248 0.79 -10.90 -20.94
C CYS A 248 -0.52 -11.60 -20.55
N ASN A 249 -0.69 -11.90 -19.26
CA ASN A 249 -1.90 -12.49 -18.71
C ASN A 249 -2.52 -11.54 -17.69
N ILE A 250 -3.85 -11.44 -17.71
CA ILE A 250 -4.62 -10.70 -16.70
C ILE A 250 -5.30 -11.70 -15.77
N PHE A 251 -5.08 -11.56 -14.47
CA PHE A 251 -5.68 -12.40 -13.43
C PHE A 251 -6.54 -11.55 -12.50
N TRP A 252 -7.79 -11.95 -12.29
CA TRP A 252 -8.62 -11.41 -11.23
C TRP A 252 -8.46 -12.20 -9.94
N SER A 253 -8.49 -11.52 -8.79
CA SER A 253 -8.26 -12.08 -7.47
C SER A 253 -9.43 -11.85 -6.52
N LEU A 254 -9.87 -12.91 -5.84
CA LEU A 254 -10.87 -12.80 -4.77
C LEU A 254 -10.36 -12.12 -3.50
N TYR A 255 -9.03 -12.05 -3.33
CA TYR A 255 -8.43 -11.52 -2.10
C TYR A 255 -8.60 -10.00 -1.99
N ASP A 256 -8.49 -9.30 -3.12
CA ASP A 256 -8.49 -7.84 -3.20
C ASP A 256 -9.49 -7.28 -4.22
N ASN A 257 -10.18 -8.13 -4.99
CA ASN A 257 -11.08 -7.76 -6.09
C ASN A 257 -10.40 -6.94 -7.19
N LEU A 258 -9.11 -7.17 -7.41
CA LEU A 258 -8.34 -6.46 -8.44
C LEU A 258 -7.89 -7.37 -9.56
N GLU A 259 -7.61 -6.74 -10.70
CA GLU A 259 -6.92 -7.36 -11.82
C GLU A 259 -5.41 -7.15 -11.66
N HIS A 260 -4.63 -8.22 -11.79
CA HIS A 260 -3.18 -8.22 -11.75
C HIS A 260 -2.61 -8.66 -13.09
N THR A 261 -1.54 -8.01 -13.51
CA THR A 261 -0.88 -8.31 -14.78
C THR A 261 0.32 -9.22 -14.55
N VAL A 262 0.43 -10.29 -15.33
CA VAL A 262 1.53 -11.26 -15.28
C VAL A 262 2.20 -11.33 -16.64
N LEU A 263 3.46 -10.93 -16.71
CA LEU A 263 4.30 -11.02 -17.90
C LEU A 263 5.17 -12.28 -17.82
N ILE A 264 5.08 -13.14 -18.81
CA ILE A 264 5.87 -14.36 -18.95
C ILE A 264 6.80 -14.19 -20.15
N TYR A 265 8.08 -14.44 -19.95
CA TYR A 265 9.09 -14.49 -21.02
C TYR A 265 9.61 -15.90 -21.15
N GLY A 266 9.80 -16.35 -22.40
CA GLY A 266 10.30 -17.69 -22.70
C GLY A 266 9.36 -18.82 -22.27
N ASP A 267 9.89 -20.04 -22.33
CA ASP A 267 9.23 -21.22 -21.79
C ASP A 267 9.55 -21.37 -20.30
N ILE A 268 8.53 -21.54 -19.46
CA ILE A 268 8.67 -21.68 -18.00
C ILE A 268 8.36 -23.10 -17.51
N ASP A 269 7.79 -23.96 -18.35
CA ASP A 269 7.30 -25.28 -17.92
C ASP A 269 8.44 -26.28 -17.68
N ASN A 270 9.57 -26.09 -18.35
CA ASN A 270 10.72 -27.00 -18.34
C ASN A 270 11.80 -26.63 -17.29
N HIS A 271 11.47 -25.79 -16.31
CA HIS A 271 12.44 -25.27 -15.35
C HIS A 271 12.06 -25.59 -13.90
N THR A 272 13.04 -25.99 -13.10
CA THR A 272 12.86 -26.33 -11.68
C THR A 272 12.70 -25.11 -10.77
N SER A 273 13.21 -23.95 -11.20
CA SER A 273 13.04 -22.65 -10.53
C SER A 273 13.00 -21.54 -11.57
N ILE A 274 12.14 -20.54 -11.33
CA ILE A 274 11.86 -19.46 -12.28
C ILE A 274 12.40 -18.12 -11.75
N PRO A 275 13.21 -17.36 -12.52
CA PRO A 275 13.51 -15.96 -12.22
C PRO A 275 12.20 -15.17 -12.13
N PHE A 276 11.91 -14.64 -10.93
CA PHE A 276 10.57 -14.15 -10.62
C PHE A 276 10.62 -12.77 -9.99
N ARG A 277 9.85 -11.82 -10.50
CA ARG A 277 9.72 -10.47 -9.93
C ARG A 277 8.28 -10.19 -9.54
N ILE A 278 8.06 -9.88 -8.27
CA ILE A 278 6.81 -9.26 -7.82
C ILE A 278 7.04 -7.75 -7.83
N HIS A 279 6.53 -7.09 -8.84
CA HIS A 279 6.62 -5.66 -9.01
C HIS A 279 5.36 -5.00 -8.45
N SER A 280 5.50 -4.29 -7.32
CA SER A 280 4.39 -3.54 -6.74
C SER A 280 4.04 -2.36 -7.65
N GLU A 281 2.75 -2.14 -7.90
CA GLU A 281 2.25 -0.98 -8.63
C GLU A 281 2.85 0.33 -8.11
N CYS A 282 3.28 1.19 -9.04
CA CYS A 282 3.84 2.50 -8.71
C CYS A 282 3.67 3.43 -9.90
N PHE A 283 2.61 4.23 -9.89
CA PHE A 283 2.32 5.21 -10.94
C PHE A 283 3.46 6.23 -11.09
N THR A 284 3.90 6.84 -9.98
CA THR A 284 4.95 7.87 -10.03
C THR A 284 6.28 7.33 -10.57
N GLY A 285 6.64 6.08 -10.22
CA GLY A 285 7.87 5.46 -10.69
C GLY A 285 7.73 4.94 -12.11
N ASN A 286 6.79 4.03 -12.35
CA ASN A 286 6.70 3.30 -13.60
C ASN A 286 6.09 4.10 -14.76
N VAL A 287 5.24 5.09 -14.51
CA VAL A 287 4.61 5.91 -15.56
C VAL A 287 5.30 7.25 -15.71
N LEU A 288 5.58 7.95 -14.61
CA LEU A 288 6.20 9.29 -14.65
C LEU A 288 7.73 9.28 -14.58
N HIS A 289 8.35 8.12 -14.37
CA HIS A 289 9.79 7.96 -14.21
C HIS A 289 10.37 8.83 -13.07
N SER A 290 9.61 8.95 -11.98
CA SER A 290 9.98 9.80 -10.84
C SER A 290 11.32 9.38 -10.25
N LEU A 291 12.19 10.36 -10.03
CA LEU A 291 13.48 10.19 -9.38
C LEU A 291 13.39 10.00 -7.85
N HIS A 292 12.20 10.13 -7.26
CA HIS A 292 11.97 9.94 -5.82
C HIS A 292 11.92 8.47 -5.38
N CYS A 293 11.78 7.53 -6.31
CA CYS A 293 11.81 6.10 -6.02
C CYS A 293 12.67 5.35 -7.04
N ASP A 294 12.88 4.06 -6.80
CA ASP A 294 13.67 3.14 -7.64
C ASP A 294 12.78 2.13 -8.39
N CYS A 295 11.46 2.34 -8.41
CA CYS A 295 10.51 1.37 -8.97
C CYS A 295 10.68 1.18 -10.48
N TYR A 296 10.96 2.24 -11.22
CA TYR A 296 11.24 2.14 -12.66
C TYR A 296 12.50 1.30 -12.92
N ASP A 297 13.61 1.65 -12.27
CA ASP A 297 14.89 0.98 -12.46
C ASP A 297 14.83 -0.49 -12.08
N GLN A 298 14.12 -0.83 -10.99
CA GLN A 298 13.94 -2.23 -10.58
C GLN A 298 13.10 -3.03 -11.58
N PHE A 299 12.10 -2.42 -12.21
CA PHE A 299 11.31 -3.08 -13.25
C PHE A 299 12.18 -3.36 -14.49
N GLN A 300 12.97 -2.38 -14.94
CA GLN A 300 13.91 -2.53 -16.05
C GLN A 300 15.01 -3.56 -15.74
N LEU A 301 15.51 -3.59 -14.51
CA LEU A 301 16.48 -4.59 -14.05
C LEU A 301 15.89 -6.00 -14.12
N ALA A 302 14.66 -6.19 -13.63
CA ALA A 302 13.99 -7.48 -13.69
C ALA A 302 13.80 -7.97 -15.13
N LEU A 303 13.34 -7.09 -16.04
CA LEU A 303 13.23 -7.40 -17.47
C LEU A 303 14.56 -7.86 -18.07
N LYS A 304 15.67 -7.17 -17.74
CA LYS A 304 17.02 -7.56 -18.20
C LYS A 304 17.47 -8.91 -17.65
N ILE A 305 17.19 -9.18 -16.38
CA ILE A 305 17.55 -10.46 -15.73
C ILE A 305 16.83 -11.61 -16.44
N ILE A 306 15.51 -11.52 -16.62
CA ILE A 306 14.75 -12.60 -17.26
C ILE A 306 15.10 -12.73 -18.75
N HIS A 307 15.36 -11.61 -19.43
CA HIS A 307 15.81 -11.62 -20.82
C HIS A 307 17.16 -12.34 -20.96
N LYS A 308 18.15 -12.02 -20.10
CA LYS A 308 19.46 -12.69 -20.08
C LYS A 308 19.36 -14.18 -19.77
N LYS A 309 18.40 -14.59 -18.94
CA LYS A 309 18.14 -15.99 -18.60
C LYS A 309 17.43 -16.76 -19.73
N GLY A 310 16.73 -16.05 -20.62
CA GLY A 310 15.93 -16.65 -21.68
C GLY A 310 14.48 -16.96 -21.26
N TYR A 311 14.19 -16.89 -19.96
CA TYR A 311 12.86 -17.16 -19.39
C TYR A 311 12.66 -16.43 -18.06
N GLY A 312 11.41 -16.22 -17.65
CA GLY A 312 11.06 -15.69 -16.33
C GLY A 312 9.68 -15.05 -16.27
N VAL A 313 9.30 -14.64 -15.05
CA VAL A 313 7.96 -14.09 -14.78
C VAL A 313 8.05 -12.78 -14.00
N ILE A 314 7.25 -11.79 -14.42
CA ILE A 314 7.04 -10.54 -13.68
C ILE A 314 5.54 -10.39 -13.39
N ILE A 315 5.17 -10.29 -12.12
CA ILE A 315 3.82 -9.88 -11.71
C ILE A 315 3.83 -8.39 -11.43
N TYR A 316 3.05 -7.61 -12.17
CA TYR A 316 2.69 -6.25 -11.80
C TYR A 316 1.46 -6.30 -10.89
N HIS A 317 1.70 -6.17 -9.59
CA HIS A 317 0.69 -6.34 -8.56
C HIS A 317 -0.05 -5.03 -8.29
N SER A 318 -1.23 -4.91 -8.89
CA SER A 318 -2.19 -3.82 -8.69
C SER A 318 -2.60 -3.68 -7.22
N GLY A 319 -3.00 -2.48 -6.81
CA GLY A 319 -3.41 -2.16 -5.44
C GLY A 319 -2.24 -1.92 -4.48
N HIS A 320 -0.99 -2.09 -4.92
CA HIS A 320 0.20 -1.92 -4.07
C HIS A 320 0.80 -0.51 -4.09
N GLU A 321 0.14 0.46 -4.73
CA GLU A 321 0.62 1.84 -4.77
C GLU A 321 0.83 2.41 -3.36
N GLY A 322 2.00 3.02 -3.14
CA GLY A 322 2.39 3.59 -1.86
C GLY A 322 2.53 2.56 -0.74
N ARG A 323 2.74 1.27 -1.04
CA ARG A 323 2.64 0.14 -0.09
C ARG A 323 1.20 -0.15 0.35
N GLY A 324 0.25 0.04 -0.55
CA GLY A 324 -1.18 -0.24 -0.33
C GLY A 324 -1.98 0.93 0.25
N ILE A 325 -1.35 2.09 0.48
CA ILE A 325 -2.07 3.31 0.94
C ILE A 325 -2.76 4.08 -0.21
N GLY A 326 -2.45 3.72 -1.45
CA GLY A 326 -2.96 4.38 -2.65
C GLY A 326 -2.21 5.68 -3.03
N LEU A 327 -2.46 6.15 -4.25
CA LEU A 327 -1.72 7.27 -4.83
C LEU A 327 -1.91 8.58 -4.06
N VAL A 328 -3.14 8.91 -3.66
CA VAL A 328 -3.44 10.16 -2.93
C VAL A 328 -2.61 10.27 -1.65
N ASN A 329 -2.61 9.23 -0.84
CA ASN A 329 -1.87 9.21 0.43
C ASN A 329 -0.36 9.16 0.21
N LYS A 330 0.10 8.49 -0.85
CA LYS A 330 1.51 8.56 -1.26
C LYS A 330 1.94 9.98 -1.60
N ILE A 331 1.13 10.75 -2.33
CA ILE A 331 1.45 12.15 -2.63
C ILE A 331 1.44 13.01 -1.37
N LYS A 332 0.49 12.81 -0.44
CA LYS A 332 0.52 13.45 0.88
C LYS A 332 1.79 13.11 1.66
N ALA A 333 2.22 11.86 1.66
CA ALA A 333 3.45 11.42 2.31
C ALA A 333 4.68 12.06 1.66
N TYR A 334 4.73 12.17 0.32
CA TYR A 334 5.79 12.91 -0.38
C TYR A 334 5.81 14.40 -0.03
N HIS A 335 4.63 15.03 0.11
CA HIS A 335 4.57 16.41 0.56
C HIS A 335 5.19 16.57 1.95
N LEU A 336 4.88 15.69 2.90
CA LEU A 336 5.49 15.69 4.24
C LEU A 336 6.99 15.40 4.19
N GLN A 337 7.43 14.45 3.36
CA GLN A 337 8.86 14.16 3.15
C GLN A 337 9.59 15.40 2.61
N ASN A 338 9.00 16.11 1.65
CA ASN A 338 9.63 17.28 1.04
C ASN A 338 9.58 18.53 1.92
N THR A 339 8.50 18.75 2.67
CA THR A 339 8.30 19.98 3.46
C THR A 339 8.75 19.88 4.91
N LYS A 340 8.71 18.69 5.51
CA LYS A 340 9.08 18.43 6.91
C LYS A 340 10.32 17.57 7.05
N GLN A 341 10.91 17.10 5.94
CA GLN A 341 12.03 16.14 5.91
C GLN A 341 11.75 14.87 6.73
N PHE A 342 10.48 14.49 6.84
CA PHE A 342 10.12 13.21 7.43
C PHE A 342 10.57 12.08 6.51
N ASP A 343 11.01 10.97 7.08
CA ASP A 343 11.17 9.75 6.30
C ASP A 343 9.82 9.10 6.00
N THR A 344 9.82 8.08 5.13
CA THR A 344 8.58 7.40 4.71
C THR A 344 7.76 6.83 5.87
N VAL A 345 8.41 6.32 6.93
CA VAL A 345 7.70 5.76 8.09
C VAL A 345 7.05 6.88 8.89
N THR A 346 7.82 7.93 9.21
CA THR A 346 7.35 9.08 9.97
C THR A 346 6.22 9.82 9.23
N ALA A 347 6.33 9.97 7.91
CA ALA A 347 5.30 10.59 7.09
C ALA A 347 3.98 9.79 7.11
N ASN A 348 4.04 8.46 7.05
CA ASN A 348 2.84 7.62 7.14
C ASN A 348 2.20 7.67 8.53
N GLN A 349 3.01 7.67 9.60
CA GLN A 349 2.52 7.80 10.98
C GLN A 349 1.78 9.12 11.20
N GLN A 350 2.30 10.23 10.67
CA GLN A 350 1.65 11.53 10.75
C GLN A 350 0.32 11.60 9.99
N LEU A 351 0.12 10.72 9.01
CA LEU A 351 -1.12 10.58 8.26
C LEU A 351 -2.07 9.53 8.87
N ASN A 352 -1.72 8.95 10.04
CA ASN A 352 -2.43 7.82 10.65
C ASN A 352 -2.58 6.61 9.71
N LEU A 353 -1.53 6.32 8.94
CA LEU A 353 -1.46 5.20 8.01
C LEU A 353 -0.47 4.14 8.51
N GLU A 354 -0.79 2.86 8.26
CA GLU A 354 0.18 1.79 8.48
C GLU A 354 1.39 1.94 7.55
N VAL A 355 2.49 1.33 7.97
CA VAL A 355 3.77 1.39 7.24
C VAL A 355 3.73 0.55 5.96
N ASP A 356 3.00 -0.58 5.97
CA ASP A 356 2.88 -1.48 4.82
C ASP A 356 1.57 -2.27 4.89
N TYR A 357 0.73 -2.17 3.86
CA TYR A 357 -0.55 -2.89 3.74
C TYR A 357 -0.50 -4.03 2.72
N ARG A 358 0.66 -4.35 2.14
CA ARG A 358 0.77 -5.30 1.03
C ARG A 358 0.59 -6.75 1.47
N ASN A 359 -0.09 -7.52 0.63
CA ASN A 359 -0.30 -8.96 0.78
C ASN A 359 0.12 -9.66 -0.52
N TYR A 360 0.66 -10.88 -0.43
CA TYR A 360 1.08 -11.67 -1.59
C TYR A 360 0.38 -13.03 -1.71
N GLU A 361 -0.77 -13.25 -1.04
CA GLU A 361 -1.60 -14.46 -1.22
C GLU A 361 -2.04 -14.64 -2.69
N THR A 362 -2.44 -13.56 -3.36
CA THR A 362 -2.72 -13.54 -4.80
C THR A 362 -1.57 -14.14 -5.63
N VAL A 363 -0.31 -13.81 -5.27
CA VAL A 363 0.88 -14.31 -5.97
C VAL A 363 1.02 -15.83 -5.81
N LYS A 364 0.75 -16.36 -4.61
CA LYS A 364 0.83 -17.81 -4.36
C LYS A 364 -0.14 -18.57 -5.26
N ASP A 365 -1.35 -18.05 -5.41
CA ASP A 365 -2.38 -18.69 -6.23
C ASP A 365 -2.13 -18.52 -7.73
N ILE A 366 -1.57 -17.40 -8.17
CA ILE A 366 -1.06 -17.26 -9.55
C ILE A 366 0.04 -18.29 -9.82
N CYS A 367 1.00 -18.48 -8.90
CA CYS A 367 2.05 -19.50 -9.06
C CYS A 367 1.46 -20.91 -9.16
N LYS A 368 0.47 -21.27 -8.33
CA LYS A 368 -0.24 -22.55 -8.42
C LYS A 368 -0.95 -22.72 -9.77
N TYR A 369 -1.64 -21.67 -10.24
CA TYR A 369 -2.32 -21.69 -11.54
C TYR A 369 -1.34 -21.93 -12.69
N LEU A 370 -0.19 -21.25 -12.66
CA LEU A 370 0.89 -21.40 -13.64
C LEU A 370 1.76 -22.63 -13.40
N LYS A 371 1.44 -23.47 -12.41
CA LYS A 371 2.20 -24.67 -12.02
C LYS A 371 3.67 -24.40 -11.65
N ILE A 372 3.97 -23.19 -11.17
CA ILE A 372 5.29 -22.80 -10.69
C ILE A 372 5.47 -23.29 -9.25
N SER A 373 6.38 -24.24 -9.05
CA SER A 373 6.66 -24.83 -7.73
C SER A 373 7.70 -24.05 -6.93
N LYS A 374 8.70 -23.48 -7.61
CA LYS A 374 9.81 -22.73 -6.99
C LYS A 374 10.20 -21.50 -7.79
N ILE A 375 10.63 -20.46 -7.08
CA ILE A 375 11.02 -19.16 -7.66
C ILE A 375 12.39 -18.69 -7.17
N ASP A 376 13.15 -18.11 -8.08
CA ASP A 376 14.35 -17.31 -7.79
C ASP A 376 13.91 -15.83 -7.72
N LEU A 377 13.59 -15.37 -6.52
CA LEU A 377 12.88 -14.11 -6.32
C LEU A 377 13.82 -12.90 -6.44
N ILE A 378 13.54 -12.02 -7.41
CA ILE A 378 14.24 -10.77 -7.67
C ILE A 378 13.75 -9.68 -6.71
N THR A 379 14.35 -9.59 -5.52
CA THR A 379 13.89 -8.70 -4.44
C THR A 379 15.01 -8.25 -3.49
N ASN A 380 14.84 -7.05 -2.94
CA ASN A 380 15.59 -6.56 -1.78
C ASN A 380 14.75 -6.53 -0.49
N SER A 381 13.47 -6.88 -0.58
CA SER A 381 12.52 -6.83 0.54
C SER A 381 12.50 -8.15 1.31
N PRO A 382 12.86 -8.16 2.60
CA PRO A 382 12.79 -9.35 3.46
C PRO A 382 11.35 -9.81 3.67
N ASP A 383 10.41 -8.86 3.76
CA ASP A 383 8.99 -9.14 3.90
C ASP A 383 8.45 -10.04 2.77
N LYS A 384 8.80 -9.74 1.50
CA LYS A 384 8.45 -10.60 0.35
C LYS A 384 9.02 -12.01 0.48
N LEU A 385 10.25 -12.14 0.99
CA LEU A 385 10.88 -13.45 1.21
C LEU A 385 10.15 -14.23 2.30
N ASN A 386 9.77 -13.57 3.39
CA ASN A 386 9.07 -14.20 4.51
C ASN A 386 7.66 -14.66 4.12
N GLN A 387 6.88 -13.79 3.47
CA GLN A 387 5.50 -14.12 3.06
C GLN A 387 5.44 -15.26 2.02
N LEU A 388 6.51 -15.46 1.24
CA LEU A 388 6.60 -16.45 0.16
C LEU A 388 7.64 -17.54 0.42
N LYS A 389 8.07 -17.74 1.67
CA LYS A 389 9.18 -18.64 2.06
C LYS A 389 9.07 -20.05 1.47
N GLU A 390 7.85 -20.56 1.28
CA GLU A 390 7.60 -21.91 0.77
C GLU A 390 7.88 -22.03 -0.74
N LEU A 391 7.72 -20.94 -1.49
CA LEU A 391 7.97 -20.88 -2.94
C LEU A 391 9.41 -20.46 -3.26
N VAL A 392 10.04 -19.67 -2.41
CA VAL A 392 11.39 -19.14 -2.69
C VAL A 392 12.43 -20.26 -2.64
N ASN A 393 13.16 -20.44 -3.74
CA ASN A 393 14.34 -21.29 -3.84
C ASN A 393 15.62 -20.50 -3.59
N SER A 394 15.74 -19.33 -4.23
CA SER A 394 16.88 -18.43 -4.06
C SER A 394 16.46 -16.97 -4.18
N ARG A 395 17.32 -16.06 -3.73
CA ARG A 395 17.14 -14.62 -3.88
C ARG A 395 18.09 -14.10 -4.97
N ILE A 396 17.54 -13.28 -5.87
CA ILE A 396 18.32 -12.48 -6.81
C ILE A 396 18.23 -11.01 -6.37
N ASP A 397 19.36 -10.31 -6.28
CA ASP A 397 19.38 -8.91 -5.85
C ASP A 397 18.71 -7.98 -6.85
N ALA A 398 17.92 -7.03 -6.34
CA ALA A 398 17.22 -6.01 -7.12
C ALA A 398 17.88 -4.62 -6.94
N ASN A 399 19.20 -4.59 -6.76
CA ASN A 399 19.97 -3.36 -6.52
C ASN A 399 20.07 -2.53 -7.80
N CYS A 400 19.65 -1.27 -7.71
CA CYS A 400 19.72 -0.28 -8.80
C CYS A 400 20.63 0.87 -8.38
N LYS A 401 21.09 1.66 -9.36
CA LYS A 401 21.85 2.89 -9.07
C LYS A 401 20.95 3.90 -8.36
N PHE A 402 21.45 4.55 -7.32
CA PHE A 402 20.75 5.62 -6.62
C PHE A 402 21.11 6.99 -7.23
N ASN A 403 20.25 7.98 -6.98
CA ASN A 403 20.44 9.37 -7.37
C ASN A 403 20.26 10.29 -6.15
N LYS A 404 20.56 11.58 -6.30
CA LYS A 404 20.46 12.55 -5.18
C LYS A 404 19.04 12.63 -4.57
N SER A 405 18.01 12.42 -5.37
CA SER A 405 16.59 12.55 -4.98
C SER A 405 16.02 11.32 -4.28
N ASN A 406 16.60 10.13 -4.45
CA ASN A 406 16.12 8.89 -3.80
C ASN A 406 17.07 8.29 -2.75
N ILE A 407 18.26 8.86 -2.52
CA ILE A 407 19.21 8.30 -1.55
C ILE A 407 18.60 8.18 -0.14
N PHE A 408 17.94 9.24 0.36
CA PHE A 408 17.27 9.24 1.67
C PHE A 408 16.13 8.21 1.76
N TYR A 409 15.39 8.03 0.66
CA TYR A 409 14.34 7.01 0.55
C TYR A 409 14.93 5.58 0.60
N LEU A 410 16.04 5.35 -0.09
CA LEU A 410 16.73 4.06 -0.11
C LEU A 410 17.41 3.73 1.23
N GLU A 411 18.00 4.73 1.88
CA GLU A 411 18.52 4.64 3.25
C GLU A 411 17.39 4.26 4.23
N THR A 412 16.25 4.94 4.16
CA THR A 412 15.07 4.58 4.97
C THR A 412 14.65 3.14 4.75
N LYS A 413 14.61 2.66 3.50
CA LYS A 413 14.32 1.26 3.18
C LYS A 413 15.33 0.29 3.79
N ARG A 414 16.63 0.61 3.70
CA ARG A 414 17.71 -0.22 4.25
C ARG A 414 17.66 -0.25 5.78
N ASP A 415 17.61 0.92 6.41
CA ASP A 415 17.87 1.07 7.84
C ASP A 415 16.62 0.81 8.68
N LYS A 416 15.46 1.34 8.27
CA LYS A 416 14.22 1.17 9.04
C LYS A 416 13.43 -0.06 8.61
N LEU A 417 13.41 -0.38 7.31
CA LEU A 417 12.64 -1.49 6.77
C LEU A 417 13.48 -2.74 6.49
N LYS A 418 14.78 -2.69 6.83
CA LYS A 418 15.74 -3.81 6.74
C LYS A 418 15.90 -4.37 5.33
N HIS A 419 15.63 -3.57 4.29
CA HIS A 419 15.85 -4.00 2.91
C HIS A 419 17.33 -4.26 2.66
N ASN A 420 17.64 -5.37 1.99
CA ASN A 420 19.00 -5.74 1.60
C ASN A 420 19.44 -4.94 0.36
N ILE A 421 19.68 -3.64 0.57
CA ILE A 421 20.12 -2.69 -0.46
C ILE A 421 21.61 -2.46 -0.28
N THR A 422 22.40 -2.79 -1.30
CA THR A 422 23.81 -2.42 -1.34
C THR A 422 23.90 -1.00 -1.88
N LEU A 423 24.08 -0.03 -0.98
CA LEU A 423 24.57 1.29 -1.37
C LEU A 423 26.05 1.13 -1.67
N MET A 424 26.40 0.65 -2.87
CA MET A 424 27.79 0.67 -3.32
C MET A 424 28.21 2.13 -3.37
N ASN A 425 29.21 2.50 -2.57
CA ASN A 425 29.93 3.74 -2.79
C ASN A 425 30.39 3.72 -4.26
N ASN A 426 29.90 4.66 -5.05
CA ASN A 426 30.70 5.16 -6.15
C ASN A 426 31.88 5.89 -5.51
N ASN A 427 32.89 5.13 -5.08
CA ASN A 427 34.23 5.61 -4.80
C ASN A 427 34.92 6.17 -6.07
N ASP A 428 34.20 6.31 -7.19
CA ASP A 428 34.66 7.03 -8.37
C ASP A 428 33.81 8.24 -8.77
N THR A 429 32.82 8.72 -7.98
CA THR A 429 32.14 10.00 -8.35
C THR A 429 31.31 10.72 -7.28
N LEU A 430 31.13 10.19 -6.07
CA LEU A 430 30.53 10.96 -4.99
C LEU A 430 31.60 11.35 -3.99
N ARG A 431 32.32 12.41 -4.36
CA ARG A 431 33.01 13.28 -3.41
C ARG A 431 32.04 13.56 -2.25
N THR A 432 32.35 13.01 -1.08
CA THR A 432 32.49 13.87 0.10
C THR A 432 33.19 15.13 -0.43
N LEU A 433 32.53 16.28 -0.40
CA LEU A 433 33.26 17.55 -0.43
C LEU A 433 34.00 17.63 0.91
N THR A 434 34.97 16.75 1.10
CA THR A 434 36.20 17.11 1.77
C THR A 434 36.70 18.27 0.94
N LEU A 435 36.63 19.46 1.54
CA LEU A 435 37.22 20.68 1.04
C LEU A 435 38.63 20.33 0.54
N ASN A 436 38.83 20.38 -0.77
CA ASN A 436 40.18 20.61 -1.25
C ASN A 436 40.57 21.94 -0.63
N LYS A 437 41.59 21.94 0.23
CA LYS A 437 42.25 23.17 0.62
C LYS A 437 42.67 23.87 -0.66
N PHE A 438 42.04 25.00 -0.93
CA PHE A 438 42.26 25.80 -2.12
C PHE A 438 43.52 26.64 -1.89
N ASP A 439 44.68 25.98 -1.82
CA ASP A 439 45.94 26.62 -1.42
C ASP A 439 46.52 27.52 -2.55
N ASP A 440 45.90 27.60 -3.74
CA ASP A 440 46.43 28.33 -4.90
C ASP A 440 45.41 29.22 -5.67
N CYS A 441 44.24 29.54 -5.11
CA CYS A 441 43.19 30.32 -5.82
C CYS A 441 43.19 31.83 -5.54
N HIS A 442 44.07 32.31 -4.65
CA HIS A 442 44.07 33.69 -4.13
C HIS A 442 44.15 34.77 -5.23
N SER A 443 44.96 34.56 -6.27
CA SER A 443 45.16 35.54 -7.35
C SER A 443 43.93 35.75 -8.24
N ILE A 444 43.07 34.73 -8.34
CA ILE A 444 41.84 34.71 -9.14
C ILE A 444 40.69 35.32 -8.32
N LEU A 445 40.55 34.88 -7.07
CA LEU A 445 39.49 35.33 -6.17
C LEU A 445 39.60 36.82 -5.83
N ASN A 446 40.83 37.35 -5.78
CA ASN A 446 41.06 38.77 -5.50
C ASN A 446 40.57 39.73 -6.60
N LYS A 447 40.15 39.24 -7.76
CA LYS A 447 39.62 40.08 -8.85
C LYS A 447 38.09 40.07 -8.95
N LYS A 448 37.41 39.34 -8.06
CA LYS A 448 35.97 39.07 -8.14
C LYS A 448 35.19 40.02 -7.26
N ARG A 449 34.15 40.66 -7.82
CA ARG A 449 33.29 41.60 -7.11
C ARG A 449 32.07 40.91 -6.55
N ILE A 450 31.80 41.13 -5.27
CA ILE A 450 30.71 40.52 -4.52
C ILE A 450 29.77 41.60 -4.01
N ALA A 451 28.47 41.45 -4.27
CA ALA A 451 27.45 42.26 -3.63
C ALA A 451 26.75 41.49 -2.52
N ILE A 452 26.66 42.07 -1.33
CA ILE A 452 25.86 41.57 -0.22
C ILE A 452 24.65 42.50 -0.08
N ILE A 453 23.44 41.97 -0.24
CA ILE A 453 22.20 42.71 0.04
C ILE A 453 21.57 42.11 1.28
N LYS A 454 21.41 42.91 2.32
CA LYS A 454 20.93 42.48 3.64
C LYS A 454 19.67 43.22 4.06
N THR A 455 18.79 42.55 4.81
CA THR A 455 17.62 43.20 5.44
C THR A 455 18.00 43.97 6.71
N SER A 456 17.28 45.06 6.99
CA SER A 456 17.38 45.79 8.26
C SER A 456 16.51 45.17 9.36
N TRP A 457 15.49 44.39 8.99
CA TRP A 457 14.68 43.59 9.91
C TRP A 457 15.47 42.40 10.45
N ASN A 458 15.15 41.99 11.69
CA ASN A 458 15.89 40.95 12.43
C ASN A 458 17.40 41.26 12.46
N LYS A 459 17.73 42.52 12.79
CA LYS A 459 19.06 43.12 12.65
C LYS A 459 20.16 42.29 13.29
N GLU A 460 19.97 41.82 14.53
CA GLU A 460 20.98 41.04 15.24
C GLU A 460 21.39 39.77 14.47
N ILE A 461 20.39 39.01 14.00
CA ILE A 461 20.60 37.81 13.17
C ILE A 461 21.27 38.18 11.85
N CYS A 462 20.76 39.19 11.14
CA CYS A 462 21.23 39.51 9.80
C CYS A 462 22.64 40.13 9.81
N ASP A 463 22.96 40.97 10.79
CA ASP A 463 24.29 41.54 10.98
C ASP A 463 25.31 40.43 11.27
N LYS A 464 24.95 39.45 12.10
CA LYS A 464 25.79 38.29 12.41
C LYS A 464 26.03 37.40 11.19
N LEU A 465 24.96 37.12 10.42
CA LEU A 465 25.06 36.38 9.17
C LEU A 465 26.01 37.07 8.17
N GLU A 466 25.89 38.38 8.01
CA GLU A 466 26.78 39.16 7.14
C GLU A 466 28.23 39.15 7.64
N SER A 467 28.47 39.43 8.92
CA SER A 467 29.83 39.56 9.45
C SER A 467 30.63 38.26 9.34
N GLU A 468 30.02 37.13 9.69
CA GLU A 468 30.66 35.82 9.60
C GLU A 468 30.89 35.41 8.15
N TYR A 469 29.89 35.65 7.27
CA TYR A 469 30.04 35.38 5.84
C TYR A 469 31.19 36.19 5.22
N ILE A 470 31.31 37.48 5.53
CA ILE A 470 32.46 38.30 5.13
C ILE A 470 33.76 37.70 5.67
N GLY A 471 33.79 37.29 6.95
CA GLY A 471 34.96 36.64 7.56
C GLY A 471 35.46 35.43 6.77
N TYR A 472 34.55 34.56 6.32
CA TYR A 472 34.89 33.42 5.46
C TYR A 472 35.34 33.84 4.06
N LEU A 473 34.73 34.84 3.44
CA LEU A 473 35.20 35.33 2.13
C LEU A 473 36.63 35.89 2.18
N LEU A 474 36.95 36.63 3.25
CA LEU A 474 38.29 37.15 3.48
C LEU A 474 39.30 36.01 3.70
N SER A 475 38.93 34.96 4.46
CA SER A 475 39.80 33.81 4.69
C SER A 475 40.04 32.98 3.42
N TYR A 476 39.11 33.01 2.46
CA TYR A 476 39.30 32.43 1.11
C TYR A 476 40.04 33.36 0.14
N GLY A 477 40.42 34.57 0.54
CA GLY A 477 41.29 35.44 -0.27
C GLY A 477 40.60 36.50 -1.11
N ILE A 478 39.32 36.79 -0.88
CA ILE A 478 38.63 37.93 -1.50
C ILE A 478 38.99 39.19 -0.71
N SER A 479 39.51 40.23 -1.37
CA SER A 479 39.80 41.49 -0.66
C SER A 479 38.54 42.24 -0.29
N LYS A 480 38.57 42.89 0.88
CA LYS A 480 37.47 43.69 1.44
C LYS A 480 36.98 44.78 0.48
N GLU A 481 37.88 45.37 -0.31
CA GLU A 481 37.58 46.40 -1.31
C GLU A 481 36.74 45.92 -2.49
N ASN A 482 36.60 44.60 -2.68
CA ASN A 482 35.75 43.99 -3.70
C ASN A 482 34.38 43.56 -3.18
N ILE A 483 34.08 43.82 -1.91
CA ILE A 483 32.80 43.46 -1.27
C ILE A 483 32.02 44.74 -1.03
N ASP A 484 30.91 44.90 -1.75
CA ASP A 484 29.96 45.99 -1.51
C ASP A 484 28.76 45.47 -0.72
N THR A 485 28.32 46.23 0.28
CA THR A 485 27.15 45.89 1.10
C THR A 485 26.02 46.91 0.90
N PHE A 486 24.79 46.40 0.80
CA PHE A 486 23.57 47.16 0.61
C PHE A 486 22.53 46.73 1.64
N THR A 487 21.75 47.68 2.16
CA THR A 487 20.69 47.39 3.14
C THR A 487 19.32 47.74 2.58
N VAL A 488 18.35 46.84 2.74
CA VAL A 488 16.93 47.05 2.43
C VAL A 488 16.07 46.91 3.68
N PRO A 489 14.83 47.44 3.71
CA PRO A 489 13.94 47.31 4.86
C PRO A 489 13.71 45.85 5.30
N GLY A 490 13.08 45.03 4.45
CA GLY A 490 12.74 43.63 4.75
C GLY A 490 13.12 42.65 3.64
N ALA A 491 12.83 41.36 3.86
CA ALA A 491 13.22 40.28 2.95
C ALA A 491 12.54 40.40 1.58
N PHE A 492 11.35 41.00 1.53
CA PHE A 492 10.57 41.18 0.31
C PHE A 492 11.24 42.13 -0.69
N GLU A 493 12.03 43.10 -0.22
CA GLU A 493 12.75 44.07 -1.07
C GLU A 493 14.09 43.54 -1.61
N LEU A 494 14.59 42.41 -1.08
CA LEU A 494 15.88 41.83 -1.50
C LEU A 494 15.98 41.61 -3.03
N PRO A 495 15.00 40.98 -3.70
CA PRO A 495 15.09 40.73 -5.15
C PRO A 495 15.10 42.04 -5.95
N PHE A 496 14.33 43.04 -5.53
CA PHE A 496 14.30 44.33 -6.20
C PHE A 496 15.66 45.02 -6.13
N GLN A 497 16.26 45.08 -4.95
CA GLN A 497 17.58 45.71 -4.77
C GLN A 497 18.67 44.95 -5.53
N ALA A 498 18.63 43.61 -5.52
CA ALA A 498 19.55 42.78 -6.30
C ALA A 498 19.47 43.11 -7.80
N LYS A 499 18.25 43.15 -8.36
CA LYS A 499 18.02 43.53 -9.76
C LYS A 499 18.50 44.94 -10.06
N HIS A 500 18.20 45.87 -9.16
CA HIS A 500 18.55 47.29 -9.32
C HIS A 500 20.07 47.49 -9.40
N ILE A 501 20.86 46.86 -8.52
CA ILE A 501 22.31 47.02 -8.53
C ILE A 501 23.00 46.26 -9.66
N ALA A 502 22.45 45.11 -10.08
CA ALA A 502 22.97 44.37 -11.23
C ALA A 502 22.79 45.13 -12.55
N ASN A 503 21.72 45.93 -12.67
CA ASN A 503 21.42 46.70 -13.88
C ASN A 503 22.09 48.07 -13.94
N LYS A 504 22.84 48.49 -12.90
CA LYS A 504 23.59 49.75 -12.95
C LYS A 504 24.79 49.60 -13.89
N SER A 505 24.89 50.48 -14.89
CA SER A 505 25.87 50.42 -15.98
C SER A 505 27.34 50.36 -15.54
N ASN A 506 27.66 50.79 -14.31
CA ASN A 506 29.01 50.80 -13.75
C ASN A 506 29.27 49.71 -12.69
N SER A 507 28.29 48.84 -12.40
CA SER A 507 28.37 47.84 -11.33
C SER A 507 28.31 46.43 -11.92
N LYS A 508 29.46 45.84 -12.22
CA LYS A 508 29.56 44.43 -12.64
C LYS A 508 29.95 43.57 -11.45
N TYR A 509 28.98 42.86 -10.88
CA TYR A 509 29.21 41.87 -9.82
C TYR A 509 29.33 40.48 -10.43
N ASP A 510 30.30 39.70 -9.96
CA ASP A 510 30.46 38.30 -10.38
C ASP A 510 29.50 37.38 -9.61
N ILE A 511 29.15 37.76 -8.38
CA ILE A 511 28.25 37.01 -7.52
C ILE A 511 27.58 37.94 -6.52
N MET A 512 26.38 37.55 -6.09
CA MET A 512 25.60 38.29 -5.11
C MET A 512 25.13 37.35 -4.01
N ILE A 513 24.84 37.88 -2.83
CA ILE A 513 24.12 37.16 -1.77
C ILE A 513 23.00 38.05 -1.23
N CYS A 514 21.83 37.44 -1.04
CA CYS A 514 20.70 38.09 -0.39
C CYS A 514 20.54 37.51 1.03
N ILE A 515 20.84 38.31 2.05
CA ILE A 515 20.80 37.91 3.47
C ILE A 515 19.55 38.48 4.12
N GLY A 516 18.80 37.63 4.82
CA GLY A 516 17.66 38.07 5.61
C GLY A 516 17.17 36.99 6.56
N ALA A 517 16.22 37.36 7.42
CA ALA A 517 15.51 36.39 8.24
C ALA A 517 14.01 36.71 8.23
N VAL A 518 13.19 35.70 7.92
CA VAL A 518 11.74 35.72 8.03
C VAL A 518 11.38 34.74 9.14
N ILE A 519 10.80 35.25 10.22
CA ILE A 519 10.49 34.46 11.43
C ILE A 519 8.97 34.35 11.53
N LYS A 520 8.47 33.13 11.77
CA LYS A 520 7.03 32.86 11.81
C LYS A 520 6.36 33.64 12.95
N GLY A 521 5.47 34.56 12.58
CA GLY A 521 4.52 35.20 13.48
C GLY A 521 3.17 34.49 13.48
N GLU A 522 2.13 35.18 13.94
CA GLU A 522 0.77 34.63 14.06
C GLU A 522 -0.01 34.59 12.75
N THR A 523 0.49 35.25 11.70
CA THR A 523 -0.22 35.38 10.43
C THR A 523 0.45 34.54 9.33
N PRO A 524 -0.30 34.17 8.26
CA PRO A 524 0.25 33.45 7.11
C PRO A 524 1.29 34.23 6.28
N HIS A 525 1.59 35.48 6.65
CA HIS A 525 2.60 36.31 5.97
C HIS A 525 3.96 35.63 5.91
N PHE A 526 4.30 34.80 6.91
CA PHE A 526 5.52 34.01 6.91
C PHE A 526 5.62 33.13 5.65
N GLU A 527 4.59 32.32 5.39
CA GLU A 527 4.57 31.41 4.24
C GLU A 527 4.57 32.18 2.91
N TYR A 528 3.82 33.29 2.82
CA TYR A 528 3.75 34.10 1.60
C TYR A 528 5.06 34.82 1.28
N ILE A 529 5.71 35.45 2.28
CA ILE A 529 6.97 36.16 2.08
C ILE A 529 8.10 35.17 1.78
N SER A 530 8.22 34.07 2.53
CA SER A 530 9.26 33.07 2.29
C SER A 530 9.16 32.45 0.89
N ASN A 531 7.95 32.14 0.42
CA ASN A 531 7.75 31.59 -0.93
C ASN A 531 8.03 32.65 -2.02
N ALA A 532 7.49 33.87 -1.87
CA ALA A 532 7.69 34.93 -2.86
C ALA A 532 9.17 35.31 -3.03
N VAL A 533 9.90 35.45 -1.92
CA VAL A 533 11.32 35.86 -1.94
C VAL A 533 12.21 34.76 -2.52
N SER A 534 12.00 33.50 -2.16
CA SER A 534 12.79 32.38 -2.68
C SER A 534 12.62 32.20 -4.19
N LEU A 535 11.38 32.25 -4.69
CA LEU A 535 11.10 32.18 -6.12
C LEU A 535 11.65 33.39 -6.87
N ALA A 536 11.50 34.60 -6.31
CA ALA A 536 12.00 35.81 -6.94
C ALA A 536 13.53 35.82 -7.09
N ILE A 537 14.28 35.42 -6.05
CA ILE A 537 15.76 35.33 -6.12
C ILE A 537 16.19 34.24 -7.11
N MET A 538 15.51 33.10 -7.16
CA MET A 538 15.81 32.03 -8.11
C MET A 538 15.57 32.48 -9.56
N ASN A 539 14.43 33.11 -9.84
CA ASN A 539 14.16 33.62 -11.18
C ASN A 539 15.13 34.74 -11.56
N LEU A 540 15.53 35.58 -10.60
CA LEU A 540 16.42 36.70 -10.85
C LEU A 540 17.84 36.26 -11.24
N GLN A 541 18.41 35.23 -10.60
CA GLN A 541 19.72 34.72 -10.99
C GLN A 541 19.71 34.16 -12.43
N LEU A 542 18.60 33.54 -12.86
CA LEU A 542 18.43 33.06 -14.22
C LEU A 542 18.27 34.21 -15.22
N GLU A 543 17.52 35.26 -14.84
CA GLU A 543 17.31 36.45 -15.66
C GLU A 543 18.60 37.25 -15.87
N LEU A 544 19.35 37.49 -14.79
CA LEU A 544 20.56 38.31 -14.82
C LEU A 544 21.79 37.55 -15.31
N ASN A 545 21.75 36.21 -15.31
CA ASN A 545 22.91 35.35 -15.48
C ASN A 545 24.06 35.69 -14.51
N ILE A 546 23.69 36.09 -13.29
CA ILE A 546 24.60 36.35 -12.17
C ILE A 546 24.21 35.38 -11.05
N PRO A 547 25.12 34.55 -10.56
CA PRO A 547 24.89 33.74 -9.36
C PRO A 547 24.40 34.57 -8.18
N ILE A 548 23.29 34.17 -7.56
CA ILE A 548 22.78 34.78 -6.32
C ILE A 548 22.64 33.71 -5.25
N ILE A 549 23.44 33.81 -4.20
CA ILE A 549 23.33 32.95 -3.02
C ILE A 549 22.09 33.35 -2.22
N TYR A 550 21.26 32.35 -1.92
CA TYR A 550 20.05 32.52 -1.12
C TYR A 550 20.38 32.41 0.38
N GLY A 551 20.68 33.54 1.01
CA GLY A 551 21.00 33.68 2.44
C GLY A 551 19.81 34.10 3.30
N VAL A 552 18.57 33.81 2.88
CA VAL A 552 17.36 34.19 3.63
C VAL A 552 16.89 33.03 4.51
N LEU A 553 16.98 33.19 5.83
CA LEU A 553 16.50 32.21 6.80
C LEU A 553 14.97 32.27 6.89
N SER A 554 14.30 31.13 6.78
CA SER A 554 12.86 30.99 7.07
C SER A 554 12.68 30.12 8.31
N CYS A 555 12.52 30.78 9.46
CA CYS A 555 12.57 30.14 10.78
C CYS A 555 11.19 30.13 11.45
N LEU A 556 10.83 29.04 12.12
CA LEU A 556 9.55 28.92 12.83
C LEU A 556 9.52 29.72 14.14
N ASN A 557 10.69 30.09 14.67
CA ASN A 557 10.84 30.91 15.87
C ASN A 557 12.21 31.60 15.87
N TYR A 558 12.41 32.53 16.82
CA TYR A 558 13.64 33.29 16.95
C TYR A 558 14.86 32.41 17.26
N GLN A 559 14.70 31.39 18.12
CA GLN A 559 15.81 30.50 18.48
C GLN A 559 16.37 29.75 17.27
N GLN A 560 15.51 29.30 16.34
CA GLN A 560 15.97 28.71 15.09
C GLN A 560 16.78 29.68 14.24
N ALA A 561 16.47 30.97 14.27
CA ALA A 561 17.25 31.98 13.55
C ALA A 561 18.63 32.15 14.21
N VAL A 562 18.69 32.18 15.54
CA VAL A 562 19.94 32.21 16.31
C VAL A 562 20.81 30.99 15.98
N ASP A 563 20.29 29.77 16.15
CA ASP A 563 20.99 28.50 15.85
C ASP A 563 21.57 28.46 14.42
N ARG A 564 20.93 29.10 13.45
CA ARG A 564 21.37 29.11 12.05
C ARG A 564 22.30 30.27 11.71
N SER A 565 22.42 31.25 12.62
CA SER A 565 23.31 32.40 12.50
C SER A 565 24.58 32.27 13.33
N GLU A 566 24.64 31.36 14.29
CA GLU A 566 25.84 31.13 15.12
C GLU A 566 25.93 29.69 15.64
N GLY A 567 27.13 29.30 16.09
CA GLY A 567 27.41 27.96 16.60
C GLY A 567 27.56 26.89 15.51
N GLU A 568 27.45 25.61 15.90
CA GLU A 568 27.72 24.47 15.01
C GLU A 568 26.74 24.32 13.83
N LYS A 569 25.57 24.97 13.91
CA LYS A 569 24.52 24.93 12.87
C LYS A 569 24.51 26.18 11.98
N ALA A 570 25.50 27.07 12.16
CA ALA A 570 25.72 28.25 11.35
C ALA A 570 25.86 27.89 9.86
N LEU A 571 25.30 28.71 8.97
CA LEU A 571 25.25 28.42 7.53
C LEU A 571 26.25 29.24 6.70
N GLN A 572 26.90 30.23 7.30
CA GLN A 572 27.73 31.21 6.62
C GLN A 572 28.94 30.60 5.91
N GLU A 573 29.58 29.59 6.51
CA GLU A 573 30.68 28.86 5.87
C GLU A 573 30.19 28.13 4.61
N GLY A 574 29.01 27.49 4.69
CA GLY A 574 28.39 26.82 3.55
C GLY A 574 28.03 27.79 2.43
N TRP A 575 27.54 28.98 2.77
CA TRP A 575 27.28 30.05 1.81
C TRP A 575 28.57 30.54 1.16
N ALA A 576 29.63 30.79 1.94
CA ALA A 576 30.92 31.25 1.41
C ALA A 576 31.56 30.19 0.50
N ASN A 577 31.51 28.91 0.88
CA ASN A 577 31.95 27.81 0.03
C ASN A 577 31.17 27.74 -1.29
N SER A 578 29.84 27.92 -1.24
CA SER A 578 29.01 27.96 -2.44
C SER A 578 29.40 29.13 -3.34
N THR A 579 29.68 30.30 -2.75
CA THR A 579 30.19 31.47 -3.47
C THR A 579 31.48 31.17 -4.22
N ILE A 580 32.49 30.61 -3.54
CA ILE A 580 33.75 30.26 -4.17
C ILE A 580 33.55 29.24 -5.30
N GLN A 581 32.74 28.21 -5.07
CA GLN A 581 32.47 27.20 -6.11
C GLN A 581 31.79 27.79 -7.34
N MET A 582 30.81 28.69 -7.16
CA MET A 582 30.12 29.31 -8.29
C MET A 582 31.08 30.23 -9.08
N ILE A 583 31.93 30.99 -8.39
CA ILE A 583 32.98 31.80 -9.03
C ILE A 583 33.94 30.92 -9.84
N MET A 584 34.40 29.81 -9.27
CA MET A 584 35.37 28.93 -9.95
C MET A 584 34.74 28.19 -11.15
N ASN A 585 33.46 27.83 -11.07
CA ASN A 585 32.76 27.16 -12.16
C ASN A 585 32.48 28.10 -13.35
N THR A 586 32.25 29.39 -13.09
CA THR A 586 32.04 30.40 -14.13
C THR A 586 33.33 30.80 -14.86
N LEU A 587 34.50 30.34 -14.40
CA LEU A 587 35.79 30.53 -15.09
C LEU A 587 36.13 29.39 -16.06
N ASN A 588 35.50 28.23 -15.90
CA ASN A 588 35.72 27.04 -16.74
C ASN A 588 34.68 26.91 -17.88
N SER A 589 33.80 27.90 -18.01
CA SER A 589 32.81 28.07 -19.08
C SER A 589 33.17 29.31 -19.89
#